data_AF-A0A139X6U6-F1
#
_entry.id   AF-A0A139X6U6-F1
#
_cell.length_a   1.000
_cell.length_b   1.000
_cell.length_c   1.000
_cell.angle_alpha   90.00
_cell.angle_beta   90.00
_cell.angle_gamma   90.00
#
_symmetry.space_group_name_H-M   'P 1'
#
loop_
_entity.id
_entity.type
_entity.pdbx_description
1 polymer ?
#
loop_
_entity_poly.entity_id
_entity_poly.type
_entity_poly.pdbx_seq_one_letter_code
_entity_poly.pdbx_strand_id
1 'polypeptide(L)' 'MSIADLLPTLQKLSRADKLKVMQFLVQEMATVEEILSLQPGETYHVWSPYNSHKASQKLATLLKEDKQTSDA' A
#
# COMPACT_ATOMS: atom_id res chain seq x y z
N MET A 1 12.72 -23.50 -3.97
CA MET A 1 12.42 -24.30 -2.76
C MET A 1 10.99 -24.00 -2.35
N SER A 2 10.21 -25.01 -2.00
CA SER A 2 8.86 -24.80 -1.48
C SER A 2 8.89 -24.59 0.04
N ILE A 3 7.83 -24.01 0.62
CA ILE A 3 7.67 -23.90 2.08
C ILE A 3 7.70 -25.29 2.73
N ALA A 4 7.15 -26.30 2.06
CA ALA A 4 7.15 -27.68 2.55
C ALA A 4 8.58 -28.24 2.73
N ASP A 5 9.53 -27.79 1.91
CA ASP A 5 10.94 -28.21 2.01
C ASP A 5 11.70 -27.48 3.14
N LEU A 6 11.23 -26.29 3.53
CA LEU A 6 11.87 -25.38 4.48
C LEU A 6 11.38 -25.55 5.93
N LEU A 7 10.13 -25.93 6.14
CA LEU A 7 9.58 -26.13 7.49
C LEU A 7 10.35 -27.19 8.31
N PRO A 8 10.74 -28.35 7.74
CA PRO A 8 11.49 -29.36 8.50
C PRO A 8 12.88 -28.89 8.96
N THR A 9 13.53 -28.00 8.20
CA THR A 9 14.84 -27.45 8.58
C THR A 9 14.70 -26.40 9.67
N LEU A 10 13.69 -25.52 9.56
CA LEU A 10 13.38 -24.52 10.59
C LEU A 10 12.97 -25.16 11.93
N GLN A 11 12.28 -26.30 11.91
CA GLN A 11 11.89 -27.00 13.14
C GLN A 11 13.09 -27.52 13.95
N LYS A 12 14.20 -27.88 13.28
CA LYS A 12 15.42 -28.40 13.91
C LYS A 12 16.28 -27.31 14.59
N LEU A 13 15.99 -26.03 14.33
CA LEU A 13 16.73 -24.93 14.92
C LEU A 13 16.52 -24.82 16.43
N SER A 14 17.54 -24.28 17.11
CA SER A 14 17.43 -23.87 18.51
C SER A 14 16.38 -22.77 18.67
N ARG A 15 15.84 -22.60 19.89
CA ARG A 15 14.90 -21.50 20.17
C ARG A 15 15.49 -20.13 19.82
N ALA A 16 16.79 -19.92 20.08
CA ALA A 16 17.47 -18.68 19.78
C ALA A 16 17.55 -18.43 18.27
N ASP A 17 17.89 -19.46 17.48
CA ASP A 17 18.02 -19.29 16.03
C ASP A 17 16.65 -19.17 15.34
N LYS A 18 15.61 -19.82 15.85
CA LYS A 18 14.23 -19.57 15.41
C LYS A 18 13.85 -18.10 15.57
N LEU A 19 14.18 -17.50 16.72
CA LEU A 19 13.91 -16.07 16.96
C LEU A 19 14.69 -15.17 16.00
N LYS A 20 15.96 -15.49 15.69
CA LYS A 20 16.74 -14.74 14.69
C LYS A 20 16.12 -14.82 13.29
N VAL A 21 15.66 -16.01 12.88
CA VAL A 21 14.98 -16.18 11.59
C VAL A 21 13.68 -15.37 11.56
N MET A 22 12.91 -15.37 12.64
CA MET A 22 11.70 -14.53 12.73
C MET A 22 12.05 -13.04 12.64
N GLN A 23 13.08 -12.56 13.34
CA GLN A 23 13.52 -11.17 13.24
C GLN A 23 13.94 -10.79 11.82
N PHE A 24 14.72 -11.63 11.17
CA PHE A 24 15.12 -11.43 9.77
C PHE A 24 13.90 -11.32 8.84
N LEU A 25 12.95 -12.26 8.94
CA LEU A 25 11.75 -12.26 8.11
C LEU A 25 10.84 -11.05 8.39
N VAL A 26 10.66 -10.68 9.66
CA VAL A 26 9.90 -9.48 10.04
C VAL A 26 10.56 -8.23 9.47
N GLN A 27 11.89 -8.14 9.51
CA GLN A 27 12.61 -6.99 8.99
C GLN A 27 12.53 -6.90 7.45
N GLU A 28 12.67 -8.03 6.74
CA GLU A 28 12.47 -8.10 5.29
C GLU A 28 11.05 -7.66 4.88
N MET A 29 10.02 -8.11 5.61
CA MET A 29 8.65 -7.69 5.35
C MET A 29 8.44 -6.20 5.65
N ALA A 30 9.02 -5.71 6.75
CA ALA A 30 8.96 -4.29 7.11
C ALA A 30 9.62 -3.41 6.05
N THR A 31 10.74 -3.82 5.46
CA THR A 31 11.38 -3.07 4.36
C THR A 31 10.51 -2.98 3.10
N VAL A 32 9.68 -4.00 2.83
CA VAL A 32 8.72 -3.95 1.70
C VAL A 32 7.57 -2.99 2.01
N GLU A 33 7.11 -2.94 3.25
CA GLU A 33 6.15 -1.92 3.71
C GLU A 33 6.80 -0.53 3.83
N GLU A 34 8.12 -0.43 4.02
CA GLU A 34 8.87 0.82 4.10
C GLU A 34 9.01 1.51 2.73
N ILE A 35 9.00 0.74 1.64
CA ILE A 35 8.82 1.28 0.28
C ILE A 35 7.45 1.99 0.14
N LEU A 36 6.47 1.59 0.96
CA LEU A 36 5.15 2.22 1.04
C LEU A 36 5.02 3.22 2.20
N SER A 37 6.04 3.32 3.08
CA SER A 37 5.97 4.16 4.26
C SER A 37 6.52 5.56 3.98
N LEU A 38 5.78 6.55 4.46
CA LEU A 38 6.13 7.96 4.32
C LEU A 38 7.38 8.24 5.16
N GLN A 39 8.40 8.82 4.54
CA GLN A 39 9.68 9.10 5.16
C GLN A 39 9.57 10.32 6.10
N PRO A 40 10.25 10.30 7.26
CA PRO A 40 10.24 11.43 8.18
C PRO A 40 10.84 12.69 7.55
N GLY A 41 10.14 13.82 7.66
CA GLY A 41 10.59 15.12 7.12
C GLY A 41 10.23 15.38 5.66
N GLU A 42 9.67 14.39 4.97
CA GLU A 42 9.20 14.54 3.59
C GLU A 42 7.77 15.08 3.52
N THR A 43 7.49 15.91 2.53
CA THR A 43 6.16 16.46 2.28
C THR A 43 5.49 15.69 1.15
N TYR A 44 4.43 14.96 1.47
CA TYR A 44 3.68 14.17 0.51
C TYR A 44 2.42 14.91 0.04
N HIS A 45 2.18 14.91 -1.26
CA HIS A 45 0.96 15.48 -1.82
C HIS A 45 -0.23 14.60 -1.43
N VAL A 46 -1.11 15.12 -0.57
CA VAL A 46 -2.36 14.45 -0.21
C VAL A 46 -3.35 14.64 -1.36
N TRP A 47 -3.73 13.55 -2.01
CA TRP A 47 -4.75 13.52 -3.06
C TRP A 47 -6.15 13.62 -2.43
N SER A 48 -6.41 14.75 -1.76
CA SER A 48 -7.71 15.01 -1.16
C SER A 48 -8.60 15.82 -2.11
N PRO A 49 -9.92 15.62 -2.07
CA PRO A 49 -10.87 16.49 -2.75
C PRO A 49 -11.00 17.88 -2.09
N TYR A 50 -10.41 18.08 -0.91
CA TYR A 50 -10.38 19.36 -0.21
C TYR A 50 -9.58 20.37 -1.05
N ASN A 51 -10.18 21.54 -1.33
CA ASN A 51 -9.67 22.57 -2.26
C ASN A 51 -9.53 22.13 -3.73
N SER A 52 -10.07 20.97 -4.13
CA SER A 52 -10.10 20.55 -5.55
C SER A 52 -11.27 21.19 -6.31
N HIS A 53 -11.32 22.53 -6.32
CA HIS A 53 -12.40 23.29 -6.96
C HIS A 53 -12.55 22.96 -8.46
N LYS A 54 -11.45 22.63 -9.13
CA LYS A 54 -11.43 22.18 -10.53
C LYS A 54 -12.16 20.84 -10.73
N ALA A 55 -12.06 19.90 -9.78
CA ALA A 55 -12.75 18.62 -9.87
C ALA A 55 -14.27 18.80 -9.73
N SER A 56 -14.71 19.63 -8.78
CA SER A 56 -16.13 19.97 -8.61
C SER A 56 -16.72 20.60 -9.88
N GLN A 57 -16.01 21.57 -10.47
CA GLN A 57 -16.42 22.18 -11.75
C GLN A 57 -16.49 21.16 -12.89
N LYS A 58 -15.49 20.28 -13.01
CA LYS A 58 -15.47 19.25 -14.06
C LYS A 58 -16.63 18.28 -13.93
N LEU A 59 -16.95 17.84 -12.71
CA LEU A 59 -18.10 16.97 -12.44
C LEU A 59 -19.42 17.67 -12.76
N ALA A 60 -19.57 18.95 -12.41
CA ALA A 60 -20.77 19.73 -12.72
C ALA A 60 -20.98 19.91 -14.24
N THR A 61 -19.89 20.06 -15.01
CA THR A 61 -19.97 20.10 -16.48
C THR A 61 -20.38 18.76 -17.06
N LEU A 62 -19.76 17.65 -16.62
CA LEU A 62 -20.12 16.31 -17.08
C LEU A 62 -21.58 15.96 -16.81
N LEU A 63 -22.10 16.33 -15.63
CA LEU A 63 -23.52 16.15 -15.28
C LEU A 63 -24.48 16.93 -16.19
N LYS A 64 -24.07 18.11 -16.66
CA LYS A 64 -24.88 18.90 -17.60
C LYS A 64 -24.86 18.30 -19.00
N GLU A 65 -23.68 17.84 -19.44
CA GLU A 65 -23.51 17.14 -20.71
C GLU A 65 -24.37 15.87 -20.73
N ASP A 66 -24.28 15.02 -19.70
CA ASP A 66 -25.05 13.79 -19.57
C ASP A 66 -26.57 14.03 -19.67
N LYS A 67 -27.10 15.01 -18.94
CA LYS A 67 -28.51 15.41 -19.03
C LYS A 67 -28.92 15.87 -20.42
N GLN A 68 -28.09 16.68 -21.09
CA GLN A 68 -28.36 17.12 -22.46
C GLN A 68 -28.37 15.97 -23.46
N THR A 69 -27.54 14.95 -23.27
CA THR A 69 -27.54 13.74 -24.09
C THR A 69 -28.72 12.81 -23.81
N SER A 70 -29.25 12.82 -22.58
CA SER A 70 -30.40 12.00 -22.18
C SER A 70 -31.76 12.63 -22.54
N ASP A 71 -31.81 13.96 -22.69
CA ASP A 71 -33.01 14.72 -23.06
C ASP A 71 -33.13 14.97 -24.60
N ALA A 72 -32.16 14.50 -25.39
CA ALA A 72 -32.11 14.58 -26.85
C ALA A 72 -32.47 13.23 -27.51
#